data_AF-A0A0M3A2I2-F1
#
_entry.id   AF-A0A0M3A2I2-F1
#
_cell.length_a   1.000
_cell.length_b   1.000
_cell.length_c   1.000
_cell.angle_alpha   90.00
_cell.angle_beta   90.00
_cell.angle_gamma   90.00
#
_symmetry.space_group_name_H-M   'P 1'
#
loop_
_entity.id
_entity.type
_entity.pdbx_description
1 polymer ?
#
loop_
_entity_poly.entity_id
_entity_poly.type
_entity_poly.pdbx_seq_one_letter_code
_entity_poly.pdbx_strand_id
1 'polypeptide(L)'
;MYPNFLKKMDISPVYETYWNFACKRQDIYFSRLNKQSMPWTDDSVLKVHKFTNAYRAADRVSQYLIKNVIYRDDLLNSAEEVFFRIMLFKLFNKIETWELLEKSFGAITYKDFSFQAYDHILQTAMENKARIYSAAYIMPPGGNAFGFAKKHQNHLQLLQKMMDDKLAGKLAKINKMKDAFELIKSYPTLGDFLAYQFVTDINYSELTDFSEMEFVIPGPGARDGLRKCFSVKSNINEQDLIRFMANHQEHEFDRLGLDFKSLWGRPLQLIDCQNLFCEVDKYSRIVHPEILGISGRTRIKQKYSCRGNIDAPWFPPKWNINEKIDQTLITL
;
A
#
# COMPACT_ATOMS: atom_id res chain seq x y z
N MET A 1 14.57 -29.84 2.58
CA MET A 1 13.39 -30.73 2.63
C MET A 1 12.19 -29.90 3.09
N TYR A 2 11.02 -29.98 2.43
CA TYR A 2 9.86 -29.19 2.86
C TYR A 2 9.41 -29.57 4.28
N PRO A 3 9.11 -28.58 5.14
CA PRO A 3 8.48 -28.84 6.43
C PRO A 3 7.18 -29.64 6.28
N ASN A 4 6.84 -30.40 7.32
CA ASN A 4 5.64 -31.24 7.32
C ASN A 4 4.34 -30.42 7.15
N PHE A 5 4.33 -29.13 7.51
CA PHE A 5 3.18 -28.25 7.26
C PHE A 5 3.03 -27.89 5.76
N LEU A 6 4.14 -27.68 5.03
CA LEU A 6 4.10 -27.43 3.59
C LEU A 6 3.73 -28.67 2.78
N LYS A 7 4.08 -29.88 3.24
CA LYS A 7 3.65 -31.13 2.58
C LYS A 7 2.13 -31.31 2.55
N LYS A 8 1.40 -30.65 3.45
CA LYS A 8 -0.08 -30.62 3.48
C LYS A 8 -0.67 -29.53 2.58
N MET A 9 0.14 -28.59 2.11
CA MET A 9 -0.26 -27.53 1.20
C MET A 9 0.19 -27.89 -0.22
N ASP A 10 -0.75 -27.96 -1.14
CA ASP A 10 -0.46 -28.22 -2.56
C ASP A 10 0.14 -26.95 -3.18
N ILE A 11 1.47 -26.82 -3.14
CA ILE A 11 2.22 -25.62 -3.58
C ILE A 11 2.75 -25.77 -5.02
N SER A 12 2.92 -24.64 -5.71
CA SER A 12 3.54 -24.57 -7.03
C SER A 12 4.94 -23.91 -6.99
N PRO A 13 5.72 -23.94 -8.09
CA PRO A 13 6.96 -23.17 -8.21
C PRO A 13 6.83 -21.65 -7.96
N VAL A 14 5.62 -21.09 -8.08
CA VAL A 14 5.37 -19.68 -7.77
C VAL A 14 5.52 -19.39 -6.27
N TYR A 15 5.33 -20.38 -5.41
CA TYR A 15 5.57 -20.24 -3.97
C TYR A 15 7.02 -19.86 -3.65
N GLU A 16 8.02 -20.53 -4.23
CA GLU A 16 9.43 -20.16 -4.02
C GLU A 16 9.79 -18.86 -4.75
N THR A 17 9.12 -18.60 -5.88
CA THR A 17 9.24 -17.34 -6.61
C THR A 17 8.80 -16.15 -5.78
N TYR A 18 7.81 -16.32 -4.90
CA TYR A 18 7.36 -15.28 -3.98
C TYR A 18 8.49 -14.78 -3.08
N TRP A 19 9.20 -15.71 -2.43
CA TRP A 19 10.29 -15.38 -1.51
C TRP A 19 11.50 -14.80 -2.23
N ASN A 20 11.87 -15.40 -3.36
CA ASN A 20 12.93 -14.88 -4.24
C ASN A 20 12.62 -13.46 -4.72
N PHE A 21 11.37 -13.20 -5.12
CA PHE A 21 10.93 -11.87 -5.53
C PHE A 21 11.02 -10.87 -4.37
N ALA A 22 10.56 -11.23 -3.16
CA ALA A 22 10.63 -10.37 -1.98
C ALA A 22 12.08 -9.98 -1.67
N CYS A 23 13.00 -10.94 -1.67
CA CYS A 23 14.43 -10.72 -1.45
C CYS A 23 15.04 -9.79 -2.52
N LYS A 24 14.86 -10.10 -3.81
CA LYS A 24 15.34 -9.25 -4.91
C LYS A 24 14.81 -7.83 -4.84
N ARG A 25 13.55 -7.64 -4.43
CA ARG A 25 12.96 -6.30 -4.27
C ARG A 25 13.58 -5.54 -3.10
N GLN A 26 13.94 -6.22 -2.01
CA GLN A 26 14.68 -5.59 -0.91
C GLN A 26 16.11 -5.25 -1.29
N ASP A 27 16.81 -6.11 -2.04
CA ASP A 27 18.14 -5.78 -2.54
C ASP A 27 18.13 -4.51 -3.39
N ILE A 28 17.20 -4.41 -4.33
CA ILE A 28 17.03 -3.18 -5.14
C ILE A 28 16.69 -1.97 -4.25
N TYR A 29 15.87 -2.13 -3.23
CA TYR A 29 15.53 -1.04 -2.32
C TYR A 29 16.77 -0.51 -1.58
N PHE A 30 17.57 -1.40 -0.98
CA PHE A 30 18.79 -1.02 -0.27
C PHE A 30 19.91 -0.54 -1.19
N SER A 31 20.08 -1.12 -2.39
CA SER A 31 21.03 -0.59 -3.39
C SER A 31 20.72 0.85 -3.78
N ARG A 32 19.43 1.19 -3.94
CA ARG A 32 18.99 2.56 -4.22
C ARG A 32 19.17 3.50 -3.04
N LEU A 33 18.90 3.01 -1.83
CA LEU A 33 19.07 3.76 -0.60
C LEU A 33 20.55 4.11 -0.37
N ASN A 34 21.44 3.14 -0.58
CA ASN A 34 22.88 3.26 -0.43
C ASN A 34 23.56 3.89 -1.66
N LYS A 35 22.79 4.50 -2.56
CA LYS A 35 23.27 5.23 -3.75
C LYS A 35 24.23 4.42 -4.64
N GLN A 36 24.07 3.09 -4.68
CA GLN A 36 24.89 2.22 -5.52
C GLN A 36 24.62 2.48 -7.01
N SER A 37 25.65 2.30 -7.85
CA SER A 37 25.52 2.43 -9.29
C SER A 37 24.60 1.37 -9.89
N MET A 38 23.89 1.73 -10.96
CA MET A 38 23.10 0.78 -11.74
C MET A 38 24.00 -0.21 -12.51
N PRO A 39 23.49 -1.41 -12.87
CA PRO A 39 22.14 -1.91 -12.56
C PRO A 39 22.03 -2.45 -11.12
N TRP A 40 20.89 -2.20 -10.45
CA TRP A 40 20.64 -2.69 -9.08
C TRP A 40 20.19 -4.17 -9.00
N THR A 41 20.01 -4.81 -10.14
CA THR A 41 19.62 -6.23 -10.25
C THR A 41 19.96 -6.73 -11.63
N ASP A 42 20.19 -8.03 -11.78
CA ASP A 42 20.30 -8.69 -13.08
C ASP A 42 19.01 -9.28 -13.61
N ASP A 43 17.94 -9.26 -12.80
CA ASP A 43 16.64 -9.77 -13.18
C ASP A 43 16.00 -8.95 -14.32
N SER A 44 15.84 -9.58 -15.48
CA SER A 44 15.33 -8.94 -16.69
C SER A 44 13.89 -8.43 -16.55
N VAL A 45 13.07 -9.08 -15.73
CA VAL A 45 11.68 -8.66 -15.48
C VAL A 45 11.65 -7.42 -14.60
N LEU A 46 12.45 -7.40 -13.52
CA LEU A 46 12.53 -6.26 -12.61
C LEU A 46 13.20 -5.02 -13.24
N LYS A 47 14.08 -5.21 -14.23
CA LYS A 47 14.65 -4.09 -15.03
C LYS A 47 13.59 -3.36 -15.86
N VAL A 48 12.59 -4.08 -16.37
CA VAL A 48 11.64 -3.56 -17.36
C VAL A 48 10.31 -3.13 -16.76
N HIS A 49 9.84 -3.81 -15.71
CA HIS A 49 8.48 -3.67 -15.21
C HIS A 49 8.42 -3.01 -13.83
N LYS A 50 7.34 -2.26 -13.59
CA LYS A 50 7.14 -1.56 -12.32
C LYS A 50 6.55 -2.50 -11.26
N PHE A 51 7.24 -2.61 -10.14
CA PHE A 51 6.79 -3.32 -8.93
C PHE A 51 6.88 -2.42 -7.69
N THR A 52 6.12 -2.74 -6.65
CA THR A 52 6.24 -2.10 -5.33
C THR A 52 7.47 -2.64 -4.59
N ASN A 53 7.82 -2.02 -3.46
CA ASN A 53 8.79 -2.57 -2.51
C ASN A 53 8.16 -3.74 -1.72
N ALA A 54 8.99 -4.54 -1.04
CA ALA A 54 8.45 -5.65 -0.23
C ALA A 54 7.67 -5.11 0.99
N TYR A 55 8.15 -4.02 1.59
CA TYR A 55 7.41 -3.25 2.58
C TYR A 55 6.56 -2.18 1.91
N ARG A 56 5.24 -2.22 2.09
CA ARG A 56 4.30 -1.24 1.51
C ARG A 56 4.63 0.19 1.93
N ALA A 57 4.99 0.37 3.20
CA ALA A 57 5.32 1.69 3.75
C ALA A 57 6.55 2.31 3.09
N ALA A 58 7.44 1.50 2.49
CA ALA A 58 8.61 1.99 1.76
C ALA A 58 8.29 2.44 0.32
N ASP A 59 7.08 2.20 -0.19
CA ASP A 59 6.68 2.73 -1.50
C ASP A 59 6.65 4.25 -1.50
N ARG A 60 7.01 4.87 -2.63
CA ARG A 60 7.08 6.34 -2.78
C ARG A 60 5.82 7.06 -2.29
N VAL A 61 4.64 6.56 -2.64
CA VAL A 61 3.36 7.19 -2.27
C VAL A 61 3.06 7.01 -0.78
N SER A 62 3.44 5.89 -0.18
CA SER A 62 3.33 5.67 1.26
C SER A 62 4.31 6.54 2.04
N GLN A 63 5.57 6.63 1.61
CA GLN A 63 6.56 7.54 2.18
C GLN A 63 6.10 9.00 2.11
N TYR A 64 5.51 9.41 0.98
CA TYR A 64 4.97 10.75 0.86
C TYR A 64 3.80 11.00 1.82
N LEU A 65 2.86 10.07 1.92
CA LEU A 65 1.77 10.13 2.91
C LEU A 65 2.32 10.31 4.33
N ILE A 66 3.23 9.41 4.74
CA ILE A 66 3.76 9.40 6.11
C ILE A 66 4.43 10.75 6.42
N LYS A 67 5.38 11.18 5.58
CA LYS A 67 6.22 12.35 5.87
C LYS A 67 5.56 13.71 5.58
N ASN A 68 4.77 13.81 4.52
CA ASN A 68 4.33 15.10 3.98
C ASN A 68 2.84 15.38 4.24
N VAL A 69 2.09 14.37 4.68
CA VAL A 69 0.62 14.46 4.89
C VAL A 69 0.26 14.19 6.35
N ILE A 70 0.81 13.11 6.94
CA ILE A 70 0.51 12.71 8.33
C ILE A 70 1.33 13.53 9.32
N TYR A 71 2.65 13.36 9.29
CA TYR A 71 3.57 13.92 10.28
C TYR A 71 4.12 15.27 9.80
N ARG A 72 3.31 16.32 10.03
CA ARG A 72 3.58 17.71 9.64
C ARG A 72 3.55 18.62 10.86
N ASP A 73 4.72 18.98 11.36
CA ASP A 73 4.88 19.82 12.57
C ASP A 73 4.34 21.24 12.38
N ASP A 74 4.21 21.69 11.12
CA ASP A 74 3.63 22.99 10.75
C ASP A 74 2.09 23.00 10.75
N LEU A 75 1.43 21.84 10.91
CA LEU A 75 -0.03 21.70 10.84
C LEU A 75 -0.63 21.18 12.14
N LEU A 76 -1.92 21.44 12.34
CA LEU A 76 -2.66 20.86 13.46
C LEU A 76 -2.70 19.32 13.36
N ASN A 77 -2.48 18.67 14.50
CA ASN A 77 -2.38 17.22 14.64
C ASN A 77 -3.59 16.57 15.34
N SER A 78 -4.73 17.28 15.42
CA SER A 78 -5.97 16.67 15.92
C SER A 78 -6.38 15.48 15.04
N ALA A 79 -7.12 14.54 15.64
CA ALA A 79 -7.62 13.34 14.99
C ALA A 79 -8.36 13.66 13.67
N GLU A 80 -9.21 14.68 13.70
CA GLU A 80 -10.00 15.16 12.56
C GLU A 80 -9.12 15.72 11.45
N GLU A 81 -8.14 16.54 11.79
CA GLU A 81 -7.22 17.17 10.83
C GLU A 81 -6.34 16.13 10.13
N VAL A 82 -5.75 15.20 10.90
CA VAL A 82 -4.94 14.11 10.36
C VAL A 82 -5.78 13.20 9.48
N PHE A 83 -6.96 12.78 9.95
CA PHE A 83 -7.88 11.95 9.17
C PHE A 83 -8.28 12.62 7.86
N PHE A 84 -8.66 13.90 7.90
CA PHE A 84 -9.03 14.66 6.71
C PHE A 84 -7.91 14.66 5.66
N ARG A 85 -6.68 14.99 6.07
CA ARG A 85 -5.52 15.00 5.18
C ARG A 85 -5.23 13.63 4.58
N ILE A 86 -5.25 12.57 5.40
CA ILE A 86 -5.05 11.18 4.94
C ILE A 86 -6.10 10.82 3.89
N MET A 87 -7.38 11.05 4.18
CA MET A 87 -8.46 10.67 3.28
C MET A 87 -8.45 11.48 2.00
N LEU A 88 -8.27 12.80 2.08
CA LEU A 88 -8.11 13.65 0.91
C LEU A 88 -6.97 13.14 0.01
N PHE A 89 -5.78 12.89 0.58
CA PHE A 89 -4.65 12.36 -0.16
C PHE A 89 -4.97 11.01 -0.82
N LYS A 90 -5.60 10.08 -0.08
CA LYS A 90 -5.82 8.70 -0.51
C LYS A 90 -7.00 8.49 -1.45
N LEU A 91 -7.97 9.40 -1.48
CA LEU A 91 -9.02 9.41 -2.50
C LEU A 91 -8.45 9.64 -3.90
N PHE A 92 -7.42 10.48 -4.03
CA PHE A 92 -6.71 10.72 -5.30
C PHE A 92 -5.49 9.80 -5.47
N ASN A 93 -4.89 9.40 -4.34
CA ASN A 93 -3.72 8.52 -4.22
C ASN A 93 -2.56 8.94 -5.14
N LYS A 94 -2.35 10.25 -5.29
CA LYS A 94 -1.41 10.84 -6.25
C LYS A 94 -0.74 12.06 -5.64
N ILE A 95 0.60 11.99 -5.51
CA ILE A 95 1.44 13.05 -4.95
C ILE A 95 1.22 14.37 -5.68
N GLU A 96 1.22 14.33 -7.01
CA GLU A 96 1.12 15.56 -7.82
C GLU A 96 -0.26 16.23 -7.69
N THR A 97 -1.30 15.50 -7.24
CA THR A 97 -2.61 16.08 -6.93
C THR A 97 -2.58 16.78 -5.57
N TRP A 98 -1.90 16.19 -4.59
CA TRP A 98 -1.71 16.81 -3.28
C TRP A 98 -0.91 18.12 -3.41
N GLU A 99 0.23 18.08 -4.10
CA GLU A 99 1.09 19.26 -4.33
C GLU A 99 0.35 20.38 -5.08
N LEU A 100 -0.55 20.02 -6.01
CA LEU A 100 -1.42 20.99 -6.67
C LEU A 100 -2.33 21.70 -5.66
N LEU A 101 -3.01 20.94 -4.80
CA LEU A 101 -3.93 21.49 -3.81
C LEU A 101 -3.18 22.36 -2.79
N GLU A 102 -2.02 21.89 -2.31
CA GLU A 102 -1.18 22.63 -1.35
C GLU A 102 -0.62 23.91 -1.97
N LYS A 103 -0.23 23.90 -3.25
CA LYS A 103 0.16 25.11 -3.97
C LYS A 103 -0.98 26.11 -4.12
N SER A 104 -2.21 25.63 -4.27
CA SER A 104 -3.41 26.48 -4.44
C SER A 104 -3.94 27.07 -3.15
N PHE A 105 -3.88 26.33 -2.04
CA PHE A 105 -4.50 26.72 -0.78
C PHE A 105 -3.49 27.07 0.34
N GLY A 106 -2.21 26.75 0.15
CA GLY A 106 -1.25 26.72 1.25
C GLY A 106 -1.49 25.51 2.13
N ALA A 107 -1.48 25.72 3.45
CA ALA A 107 -1.74 24.66 4.42
C ALA A 107 -3.10 24.00 4.18
N ILE A 108 -3.10 22.67 3.95
CA ILE A 108 -4.32 21.88 3.80
C ILE A 108 -4.85 21.53 5.19
N THR A 109 -5.89 22.24 5.64
CA THR A 109 -6.59 22.01 6.90
C THR A 109 -8.03 21.60 6.67
N TYR A 110 -8.62 20.88 7.62
CA TYR A 110 -10.05 20.58 7.60
C TYR A 110 -10.87 21.85 7.81
N LYS A 111 -10.43 22.74 8.72
CA LYS A 111 -11.11 24.01 9.00
C LYS A 111 -11.37 24.84 7.74
N ASP A 112 -10.42 24.88 6.82
CA ASP A 112 -10.49 25.71 5.61
C ASP A 112 -10.97 24.91 4.37
N PHE A 113 -11.45 23.67 4.58
CA PHE A 113 -11.97 22.86 3.49
C PHE A 113 -13.26 23.46 2.90
N SER A 114 -13.26 23.62 1.58
CA SER A 114 -14.43 24.03 0.80
C SER A 114 -14.61 23.11 -0.39
N PHE A 115 -15.76 22.44 -0.46
CA PHE A 115 -16.12 21.60 -1.60
C PHE A 115 -15.96 22.35 -2.93
N GLN A 116 -16.51 23.57 -3.03
CA GLN A 116 -16.53 24.35 -4.26
C GLN A 116 -15.12 24.76 -4.71
N ALA A 117 -14.27 25.17 -3.76
CA ALA A 117 -12.90 25.56 -4.07
C ALA A 117 -12.06 24.37 -4.56
N TYR A 118 -12.16 23.22 -3.88
CA TYR A 118 -11.44 22.01 -4.25
C TYR A 118 -11.94 21.44 -5.59
N ASP A 119 -13.26 21.43 -5.80
CA ASP A 119 -13.87 21.04 -7.08
C ASP A 119 -13.31 21.89 -8.23
N HIS A 120 -13.28 23.21 -8.07
CA HIS A 120 -12.77 24.12 -9.09
C HIS A 120 -11.32 23.81 -9.48
N ILE A 121 -10.40 23.70 -8.50
CA ILE A 121 -8.98 23.42 -8.77
C ILE A 121 -8.80 22.07 -9.49
N LEU A 122 -9.50 21.03 -9.04
CA LEU A 122 -9.40 19.69 -9.63
C LEU A 122 -10.02 19.64 -11.04
N GLN A 123 -11.15 20.32 -11.24
CA GLN A 123 -11.83 20.43 -12.52
C GLN A 123 -10.95 21.17 -13.54
N THR A 124 -10.36 22.31 -13.16
CA THR A 124 -9.42 23.07 -14.00
C THR A 124 -8.18 22.24 -14.36
N ALA A 125 -7.64 21.46 -13.43
CA ALA A 125 -6.53 20.56 -13.73
C ALA A 125 -6.92 19.49 -14.77
N MET A 126 -8.11 18.91 -14.64
CA MET A 126 -8.64 17.93 -15.59
C MET A 126 -8.92 18.52 -16.97
N GLU A 127 -9.44 19.75 -17.05
CA GLU A 127 -9.64 20.48 -18.30
C GLU A 127 -8.31 20.75 -19.03
N ASN A 128 -7.25 21.00 -18.26
CA ASN A 128 -5.88 21.08 -18.74
C ASN A 128 -5.22 19.70 -18.99
N LYS A 129 -6.02 18.65 -19.13
CA LYS A 129 -5.61 17.26 -19.44
C LYS A 129 -4.72 16.60 -18.38
N ALA A 130 -4.62 17.17 -17.18
CA ALA A 130 -3.91 16.54 -16.09
C ALA A 130 -4.73 15.36 -15.53
N ARG A 131 -4.05 14.26 -15.20
CA ARG A 131 -4.67 13.16 -14.45
C ARG A 131 -4.57 13.44 -12.97
N ILE A 132 -5.69 13.49 -12.26
CA ILE A 132 -5.72 13.76 -10.82
C ILE A 132 -5.75 12.49 -9.94
N TYR A 133 -5.90 11.31 -10.54
CA TYR A 133 -5.83 10.01 -9.85
C TYR A 133 -4.60 9.24 -10.26
N SER A 134 -4.05 8.43 -9.35
CA SER A 134 -3.08 7.42 -9.74
C SER A 134 -3.76 6.18 -10.33
N ALA A 135 -2.94 5.27 -10.87
CA ALA A 135 -3.42 3.97 -11.36
C ALA A 135 -3.57 2.93 -10.24
N ALA A 136 -3.19 3.27 -9.01
CA ALA A 136 -3.41 2.46 -7.82
C ALA A 136 -4.65 2.98 -7.08
N TYR A 137 -5.30 2.11 -6.31
CA TYR A 137 -6.56 2.44 -5.61
C TYR A 137 -7.61 2.95 -6.59
N ILE A 138 -8.01 2.08 -7.53
CA ILE A 138 -9.02 2.46 -8.52
C ILE A 138 -10.34 2.75 -7.80
N MET A 139 -10.59 4.04 -7.54
CA MET A 139 -11.81 4.49 -6.90
C MET A 139 -13.01 4.25 -7.83
N PRO A 140 -14.11 3.63 -7.38
CA PRO A 140 -15.34 3.56 -8.16
C PRO A 140 -15.95 4.95 -8.39
N PRO A 141 -16.73 5.17 -9.46
CA PRO A 141 -17.54 6.38 -9.56
C PRO A 141 -18.61 6.40 -8.46
N GLY A 142 -18.79 7.54 -7.79
CA GLY A 142 -19.75 7.70 -6.70
C GLY A 142 -21.11 8.31 -7.08
N GLY A 143 -21.40 8.43 -8.38
CA GLY A 143 -22.60 9.11 -8.89
C GLY A 143 -23.93 8.57 -8.32
N ASN A 144 -24.05 7.26 -8.15
CA ASN A 144 -25.26 6.65 -7.56
C ASN A 144 -25.47 7.00 -6.08
N ALA A 145 -24.41 7.36 -5.37
CA ALA A 145 -24.46 7.67 -3.94
C ALA A 145 -24.67 9.16 -3.66
N PHE A 146 -24.07 10.03 -4.48
CA PHE A 146 -24.02 11.48 -4.21
C PHE A 146 -24.57 12.35 -5.35
N GLY A 147 -24.96 11.77 -6.49
CA GLY A 147 -25.66 12.47 -7.57
C GLY A 147 -24.82 13.39 -8.45
N PHE A 148 -23.51 13.54 -8.19
CA PHE A 148 -22.65 14.40 -9.02
C PHE A 148 -22.24 13.71 -10.32
N ALA A 149 -22.20 14.47 -11.42
CA ALA A 149 -21.80 13.96 -12.72
C ALA A 149 -20.30 13.62 -12.79
N LYS A 150 -19.45 14.40 -12.10
CA LYS A 150 -18.00 14.18 -12.12
C LYS A 150 -17.55 13.31 -10.95
N LYS A 151 -16.59 12.43 -11.23
CA LYS A 151 -16.08 11.46 -10.25
C LYS A 151 -15.47 12.12 -9.01
N HIS A 152 -14.65 13.17 -9.20
CA HIS A 152 -13.98 13.85 -8.08
C HIS A 152 -14.94 14.60 -7.16
N GLN A 153 -16.01 15.19 -7.71
CA GLN A 153 -17.08 15.78 -6.91
C GLN A 153 -17.69 14.75 -5.94
N ASN A 154 -18.01 13.55 -6.43
CA ASN A 154 -18.54 12.49 -5.57
C ASN A 154 -17.54 12.05 -4.47
N HIS A 155 -16.24 12.08 -4.74
CA HIS A 155 -15.24 11.74 -3.72
C HIS A 155 -15.03 12.86 -2.70
N LEU A 156 -15.09 14.13 -3.12
CA LEU A 156 -15.11 15.26 -2.20
C LEU A 156 -16.36 15.21 -1.30
N GLN A 157 -17.52 14.81 -1.86
CA GLN A 157 -18.74 14.61 -1.06
C GLN A 157 -18.61 13.42 -0.09
N LEU A 158 -17.94 12.34 -0.50
CA LEU A 158 -17.63 11.23 0.39
C LEU A 158 -16.75 11.68 1.57
N LEU A 159 -15.71 12.48 1.29
CA LEU A 159 -14.86 13.06 2.32
C LEU A 159 -15.68 13.94 3.28
N GLN A 160 -16.47 14.88 2.75
CA GLN A 160 -17.34 15.73 3.55
C GLN A 160 -18.25 14.89 4.46
N LYS A 161 -18.91 13.86 3.90
CA LYS A 161 -19.76 12.96 4.68
C LYS A 161 -19.01 12.27 5.82
N MET A 162 -17.80 11.78 5.58
CA MET A 162 -16.98 11.16 6.64
C MET A 162 -16.62 12.14 7.76
N MET A 163 -16.37 13.40 7.41
CA MET A 163 -16.10 14.46 8.37
C MET A 163 -17.35 14.80 9.19
N ASP A 164 -18.50 14.98 8.52
CA ASP A 164 -19.79 15.28 9.16
C ASP A 164 -20.23 14.14 10.10
N ASP A 165 -19.98 12.90 9.72
CA ASP A 165 -20.23 11.70 10.53
C ASP A 165 -19.25 11.54 11.70
N LYS A 166 -18.29 12.46 11.87
CA LYS A 166 -17.22 12.45 12.88
C LYS A 166 -16.45 11.13 12.89
N LEU A 167 -16.13 10.60 11.71
CA LEU A 167 -15.54 9.29 11.57
C LEU A 167 -14.19 9.17 12.30
N ALA A 168 -13.35 10.22 12.26
CA ALA A 168 -12.08 10.24 12.98
C ALA A 168 -12.24 9.93 14.48
N GLY A 169 -13.16 10.62 15.16
CA GLY A 169 -13.44 10.40 16.57
C GLY A 169 -14.08 9.04 16.90
N LYS A 170 -14.76 8.42 15.93
CA LYS A 170 -15.24 7.02 16.06
C LYS A 170 -14.08 6.04 15.94
N LEU A 171 -13.21 6.22 14.95
CA LEU A 171 -12.04 5.37 14.72
C LEU A 171 -11.05 5.41 15.88
N ALA A 172 -10.80 6.59 16.47
CA ALA A 172 -9.92 6.76 17.62
C ALA A 172 -10.34 5.96 18.86
N LYS A 173 -11.59 5.50 18.93
CA LYS A 173 -12.14 4.69 20.04
C LYS A 173 -12.16 3.19 19.75
N ILE A 174 -11.83 2.79 18.51
CA ILE A 174 -11.84 1.40 18.10
C ILE A 174 -10.48 0.78 18.44
N ASN A 175 -10.51 -0.39 19.09
CA ASN A 175 -9.31 -1.12 19.51
C ASN A 175 -9.00 -2.33 18.61
N LYS A 176 -9.82 -2.61 17.60
CA LYS A 176 -9.64 -3.72 16.65
C LYS A 176 -9.67 -3.21 15.22
N MET A 177 -8.65 -3.55 14.44
CA MET A 177 -8.53 -3.12 13.04
C MET A 177 -9.71 -3.61 12.18
N LYS A 178 -10.24 -4.80 12.49
CA LYS A 178 -11.42 -5.35 11.81
C LYS A 178 -12.65 -4.47 11.98
N ASP A 179 -12.89 -3.93 13.17
CA ASP A 179 -14.07 -3.10 13.44
C ASP A 179 -13.92 -1.74 12.74
N ALA A 180 -12.71 -1.18 12.71
CA ALA A 180 -12.40 0.03 11.94
C ALA A 180 -12.55 -0.19 10.43
N PHE A 181 -12.13 -1.36 9.93
CA PHE A 181 -12.33 -1.77 8.55
C PHE A 181 -13.81 -1.83 8.18
N GLU A 182 -14.64 -2.52 8.98
CA GLU A 182 -16.08 -2.62 8.69
C GLU A 182 -16.76 -1.24 8.75
N LEU A 183 -16.34 -0.37 9.68
CA LEU A 183 -16.84 1.00 9.76
C LEU A 183 -16.46 1.83 8.52
N ILE A 184 -15.26 1.70 7.98
CA ILE A 184 -14.87 2.40 6.75
C ILE A 184 -15.62 1.81 5.55
N LYS A 185 -15.74 0.48 5.49
CA LYS A 185 -16.44 -0.26 4.43
C LYS A 185 -17.94 0.07 4.36
N SER A 186 -18.56 0.50 5.45
CA SER A 186 -19.98 0.89 5.44
C SER A 186 -20.25 2.17 4.63
N TYR A 187 -19.22 2.91 4.23
CA TYR A 187 -19.39 4.12 3.42
C TYR A 187 -19.61 3.78 1.94
N PRO A 188 -20.42 4.59 1.21
CA PRO A 188 -20.68 4.35 -0.20
C PRO A 188 -19.39 4.23 -1.01
N THR A 189 -19.39 3.35 -2.02
CA THR A 189 -18.26 3.07 -2.93
C THR A 189 -17.06 2.35 -2.32
N LEU A 190 -16.99 2.19 -1.00
CA LEU A 190 -15.85 1.57 -0.34
C LEU A 190 -16.05 0.07 -0.13
N GLY A 191 -15.63 -0.72 -1.12
CA GLY A 191 -15.55 -2.18 -0.97
C GLY A 191 -14.34 -2.63 -0.15
N ASP A 192 -14.26 -3.96 0.09
CA ASP A 192 -13.21 -4.64 0.85
C ASP A 192 -11.79 -4.12 0.56
N PHE A 193 -11.44 -3.98 -0.72
CA PHE A 193 -10.10 -3.55 -1.09
C PHE A 193 -9.80 -2.14 -0.57
N LEU A 194 -10.65 -1.15 -0.87
CA LEU A 194 -10.40 0.24 -0.49
C LEU A 194 -10.48 0.44 1.02
N ALA A 195 -11.45 -0.19 1.68
CA ALA A 195 -11.57 -0.10 3.14
C ALA A 195 -10.32 -0.64 3.84
N TYR A 196 -9.76 -1.77 3.37
CA TYR A 196 -8.53 -2.33 3.93
C TYR A 196 -7.31 -1.44 3.66
N GLN A 197 -7.22 -0.87 2.45
CA GLN A 197 -6.15 0.07 2.14
C GLN A 197 -6.20 1.31 3.03
N PHE A 198 -7.38 1.91 3.22
CA PHE A 198 -7.58 3.12 4.02
C PHE A 198 -7.35 2.89 5.50
N VAL A 199 -7.89 1.81 6.10
CA VAL A 199 -7.61 1.52 7.52
C VAL A 199 -6.11 1.33 7.77
N THR A 200 -5.37 0.74 6.82
CA THR A 200 -3.92 0.63 6.94
C THR A 200 -3.23 2.00 6.81
N ASP A 201 -3.64 2.82 5.85
CA ASP A 201 -3.06 4.16 5.65
C ASP A 201 -3.32 5.08 6.86
N ILE A 202 -4.50 4.96 7.48
CA ILE A 202 -4.84 5.61 8.74
C ILE A 202 -3.96 5.10 9.88
N ASN A 203 -3.72 3.79 9.95
CA ASN A 203 -2.90 3.17 10.98
C ASN A 203 -1.40 3.50 10.87
N TYR A 204 -0.96 4.20 9.82
CA TYR A 204 0.38 4.81 9.81
C TYR A 204 0.45 6.09 10.66
N SER A 205 -0.69 6.65 11.08
CA SER A 205 -0.75 7.79 12.00
C SER A 205 -0.97 7.36 13.45
N GLU A 206 -1.03 8.34 14.35
CA GLU A 206 -1.38 8.14 15.76
C GLU A 206 -2.91 8.09 16.01
N LEU A 207 -3.74 8.22 14.96
CA LEU A 207 -5.20 8.13 15.09
C LEU A 207 -5.65 6.76 15.60
N THR A 208 -4.93 5.71 15.22
CA THR A 208 -5.18 4.33 15.65
C THR A 208 -3.85 3.63 15.94
N ASP A 209 -3.88 2.61 16.79
CA ASP A 209 -2.70 1.82 17.13
C ASP A 209 -2.93 0.31 17.00
N PHE A 210 -3.40 -0.09 15.81
CA PHE A 210 -3.65 -1.48 15.49
C PHE A 210 -2.35 -2.22 15.21
N SER A 211 -2.31 -3.50 15.60
CA SER A 211 -1.23 -4.39 15.17
C SER A 211 -1.43 -4.73 13.69
N GLU A 212 -0.42 -4.49 12.85
CA GLU A 212 -0.46 -4.89 11.44
C GLU A 212 -0.44 -6.42 11.24
N MET A 213 -0.35 -7.18 12.34
CA MET A 213 -0.52 -8.62 12.38
C MET A 213 -1.93 -9.06 12.78
N GLU A 214 -2.88 -8.18 13.09
CA GLU A 214 -4.20 -8.64 13.58
C GLU A 214 -5.18 -8.99 12.46
N PHE A 215 -5.19 -8.24 11.35
CA PHE A 215 -6.23 -8.32 10.33
C PHE A 215 -5.70 -8.09 8.92
N VAL A 216 -6.20 -8.85 7.94
CA VAL A 216 -5.84 -8.72 6.53
C VAL A 216 -7.00 -9.09 5.61
N ILE A 217 -7.17 -8.34 4.53
CA ILE A 217 -8.12 -8.65 3.47
C ILE A 217 -7.39 -8.67 2.12
N PRO A 218 -7.32 -9.82 1.42
CA PRO A 218 -6.66 -9.89 0.12
C PRO A 218 -7.45 -9.12 -0.93
N GLY A 219 -6.77 -8.20 -1.63
CA GLY A 219 -7.28 -7.59 -2.85
C GLY A 219 -7.25 -8.55 -4.04
N PRO A 220 -7.89 -8.21 -5.17
CA PRO A 220 -7.99 -9.10 -6.35
C PRO A 220 -6.64 -9.64 -6.85
N GLY A 221 -5.61 -8.78 -6.92
CA GLY A 221 -4.27 -9.22 -7.35
C GLY A 221 -3.59 -10.15 -6.36
N ALA A 222 -3.83 -9.98 -5.05
CA ALA A 222 -3.30 -10.89 -4.05
C ALA A 222 -3.98 -12.26 -4.11
N ARG A 223 -5.30 -12.31 -4.38
CA ARG A 223 -6.03 -13.56 -4.62
C ARG A 223 -5.50 -14.32 -5.83
N ASP A 224 -5.20 -13.61 -6.92
CA ASP A 224 -4.51 -14.21 -8.08
C ASP A 224 -3.14 -14.79 -7.66
N GLY A 225 -2.33 -14.05 -6.90
CA GLY A 225 -1.01 -14.50 -6.46
C GLY A 225 -1.08 -15.72 -5.54
N LEU A 226 -2.02 -15.72 -4.59
CA LEU A 226 -2.31 -16.84 -3.71
C LEU A 226 -2.69 -18.08 -4.52
N ARG A 227 -3.61 -17.95 -5.50
CA ARG A 227 -4.02 -19.05 -6.39
C ARG A 227 -2.85 -19.64 -7.15
N LYS A 228 -1.89 -18.81 -7.56
CA LYS A 228 -0.70 -19.27 -8.26
C LYS A 228 0.28 -19.96 -7.33
N CYS A 229 0.47 -19.49 -6.10
CA CYS A 229 1.39 -20.10 -5.13
C CYS A 229 0.83 -21.40 -4.53
N PHE A 230 -0.47 -21.41 -4.24
CA PHE A 230 -1.18 -22.50 -3.57
C PHE A 230 -2.34 -22.97 -4.45
N SER A 231 -2.33 -24.26 -4.78
CA SER A 231 -3.50 -24.94 -5.29
C SER A 231 -4.55 -24.95 -4.18
N VAL A 232 -5.56 -24.08 -4.33
CA VAL A 232 -6.65 -23.93 -3.37
C VAL A 232 -7.54 -25.17 -3.46
N LYS A 233 -7.15 -26.23 -2.76
CA LYS A 233 -8.08 -27.29 -2.36
C LYS A 233 -9.01 -26.70 -1.29
N SER A 234 -10.28 -27.08 -1.33
CA SER A 234 -11.29 -26.61 -0.38
C SER A 234 -10.80 -26.82 1.05
N ASN A 235 -10.76 -25.74 1.85
CA ASN A 235 -10.66 -25.67 3.33
C ASN A 235 -9.60 -24.68 3.87
N ILE A 236 -8.71 -24.10 3.05
CA ILE A 236 -7.78 -23.05 3.54
C ILE A 236 -8.25 -21.66 3.08
N ASN A 237 -8.51 -20.77 4.04
CA ASN A 237 -8.85 -19.37 3.81
C ASN A 237 -7.62 -18.57 3.35
N GLU A 238 -7.81 -17.69 2.38
CA GLU A 238 -6.79 -16.78 1.84
C GLU A 238 -6.09 -15.93 2.92
N GLN A 239 -6.83 -15.49 3.94
CA GLN A 239 -6.27 -14.70 5.05
C GLN A 239 -5.31 -15.54 5.91
N ASP A 240 -5.65 -16.82 6.13
CA ASP A 240 -4.81 -17.76 6.88
C ASP A 240 -3.54 -18.09 6.10
N LEU A 241 -3.61 -18.17 4.76
CA LEU A 241 -2.42 -18.32 3.92
C LEU A 241 -1.50 -17.10 4.02
N ILE A 242 -2.04 -15.87 4.01
CA ILE A 242 -1.21 -14.67 4.18
C ILE A 242 -0.54 -14.64 5.56
N ARG A 243 -1.32 -14.96 6.62
CA ARG A 243 -0.80 -15.07 7.98
C ARG A 243 0.26 -16.14 8.10
N PHE A 244 0.05 -17.27 7.43
CA PHE A 244 1.02 -18.34 7.34
C PHE A 244 2.33 -17.86 6.72
N MET A 245 2.30 -17.12 5.60
CA MET A 245 3.51 -16.54 5.02
C MET A 245 4.23 -15.63 6.01
N ALA A 246 3.53 -14.68 6.62
CA ALA A 246 4.14 -13.74 7.56
C ALA A 246 4.78 -14.46 8.76
N ASN A 247 4.12 -15.48 9.30
CA ASN A 247 4.63 -16.23 10.46
C ASN A 247 5.81 -17.14 10.13
N HIS A 248 6.03 -17.52 8.87
CA HIS A 248 7.10 -18.44 8.45
C HIS A 248 8.18 -17.78 7.59
N GLN A 249 8.19 -16.45 7.48
CA GLN A 249 9.09 -15.73 6.58
C GLN A 249 10.57 -16.04 6.84
N GLU A 250 11.03 -15.99 8.09
CA GLU A 250 12.43 -16.26 8.45
C GLU A 250 12.83 -17.70 8.10
N HIS A 251 11.96 -18.66 8.45
CA HIS A 251 12.18 -20.06 8.10
C HIS A 251 12.27 -20.27 6.58
N GLU A 252 11.43 -19.61 5.80
CA GLU A 252 11.46 -19.74 4.34
C GLU A 252 12.67 -19.06 3.72
N PHE A 253 13.11 -17.92 4.26
CA PHE A 253 14.37 -17.30 3.85
C PHE A 253 15.55 -18.23 4.14
N ASP A 254 15.65 -18.80 5.34
CA ASP A 254 16.68 -19.77 5.70
C ASP A 254 16.64 -21.02 4.83
N ARG A 255 15.45 -21.62 4.64
CA ARG A 255 15.25 -22.83 3.83
C ARG A 255 15.73 -22.64 2.39
N LEU A 256 15.54 -21.44 1.84
CA LEU A 256 15.91 -21.08 0.48
C LEU A 256 17.31 -20.48 0.37
N GLY A 257 18.00 -20.25 1.49
CA GLY A 257 19.31 -19.58 1.53
C GLY A 257 19.25 -18.12 1.04
N LEU A 258 18.16 -17.42 1.33
CA LEU A 258 17.94 -16.02 0.94
C LEU A 258 18.36 -15.07 2.07
N ASP A 259 19.26 -14.13 1.77
CA ASP A 259 19.64 -13.04 2.69
C ASP A 259 18.63 -11.89 2.62
N PHE A 260 17.45 -12.08 3.21
CA PHE A 260 16.41 -11.07 3.20
C PHE A 260 16.72 -9.92 4.17
N LYS A 261 16.91 -8.72 3.62
CA LYS A 261 17.12 -7.50 4.41
C LYS A 261 15.80 -6.99 4.97
N SER A 262 15.60 -7.19 6.27
CA SER A 262 14.46 -6.64 6.99
C SER A 262 14.46 -5.10 7.02
N LEU A 263 13.35 -4.49 7.46
CA LEU A 263 13.26 -3.05 7.64
C LEU A 263 13.85 -2.63 9.01
N TRP A 264 15.18 -2.71 9.13
CA TRP A 264 15.94 -2.46 10.37
C TRP A 264 15.46 -3.28 11.58
N GLY A 265 15.21 -4.57 11.34
CA GLY A 265 14.73 -5.52 12.34
C GLY A 265 13.21 -5.65 12.41
N ARG A 266 12.44 -4.85 11.66
CA ARG A 266 11.00 -5.06 11.50
C ARG A 266 10.74 -6.15 10.44
N PRO A 267 10.10 -7.28 10.79
CA PRO A 267 9.75 -8.32 9.82
C PRO A 267 8.59 -7.87 8.92
N LEU A 268 8.38 -8.55 7.79
CA LEU A 268 7.21 -8.34 6.94
C LEU A 268 5.93 -8.52 7.75
N GLN A 269 4.98 -7.59 7.60
CA GLN A 269 3.67 -7.67 8.23
C GLN A 269 2.64 -8.30 7.27
N LEU A 270 1.40 -8.52 7.73
CA LEU A 270 0.36 -9.12 6.87
C LEU A 270 0.09 -8.30 5.62
N ILE A 271 0.08 -6.97 5.73
CA ILE A 271 -0.12 -6.09 4.58
C ILE A 271 1.02 -6.21 3.55
N ASP A 272 2.25 -6.33 4.02
CA ASP A 272 3.43 -6.50 3.15
C ASP A 272 3.32 -7.84 2.42
N CYS A 273 2.99 -8.91 3.15
CA CYS A 273 2.82 -10.23 2.58
C CYS A 273 1.66 -10.28 1.56
N GLN A 274 0.53 -9.63 1.87
CA GLN A 274 -0.60 -9.48 0.96
C GLN A 274 -0.21 -8.72 -0.32
N ASN A 275 0.58 -7.65 -0.18
CA ASN A 275 1.05 -6.87 -1.33
C ASN A 275 2.02 -7.67 -2.20
N LEU A 276 2.94 -8.41 -1.59
CA LEU A 276 3.85 -9.30 -2.32
C LEU A 276 3.08 -10.31 -3.18
N PHE A 277 1.93 -10.84 -2.75
CA PHE A 277 1.12 -11.71 -3.62
C PHE A 277 0.59 -10.99 -4.87
N CYS A 278 0.21 -9.72 -4.76
CA CYS A 278 -0.20 -8.92 -5.92
C CYS A 278 0.97 -8.72 -6.90
N GLU A 279 2.17 -8.51 -6.37
CA GLU A 279 3.37 -8.34 -7.18
C GLU A 279 3.83 -9.64 -7.82
N VAL A 280 3.75 -10.76 -7.09
CA VAL A 280 4.12 -12.09 -7.56
C VAL A 280 3.13 -12.60 -8.61
N ASP A 281 1.83 -12.30 -8.49
CA ASP A 281 0.89 -12.51 -9.60
C ASP A 281 1.39 -11.85 -10.88
N LYS A 282 1.82 -10.58 -10.82
CA LYS A 282 2.34 -9.88 -12.01
C LYS A 282 3.63 -10.52 -12.50
N TYR A 283 4.60 -10.74 -11.62
CA TYR A 283 5.92 -11.27 -11.95
C TYR A 283 5.83 -12.67 -12.58
N SER A 284 5.00 -13.55 -12.00
CA SER A 284 4.85 -14.93 -12.45
C SER A 284 4.22 -15.05 -13.84
N ARG A 285 3.53 -14.03 -14.35
CA ARG A 285 3.01 -14.03 -15.74
C ARG A 285 4.10 -14.17 -16.79
N ILE A 286 5.33 -13.80 -16.43
CA ILE A 286 6.50 -13.89 -17.31
C ILE A 286 7.34 -15.10 -16.98
N VAL A 287 7.60 -15.35 -15.69
CA VAL A 287 8.53 -16.44 -15.28
C VAL A 287 7.87 -17.81 -15.15
N HIS A 288 6.54 -17.86 -15.01
CA HIS A 288 5.71 -19.09 -14.93
C HIS A 288 4.42 -18.91 -15.75
N PRO A 289 4.51 -18.65 -17.08
CA PRO A 289 3.36 -18.30 -17.91
C PRO A 289 2.28 -19.41 -17.98
N GLU A 290 2.66 -20.65 -17.72
CA GLU A 290 1.77 -21.81 -17.65
C GLU A 290 0.90 -21.86 -16.39
N ILE A 291 1.25 -21.11 -15.33
CA ILE A 291 0.50 -21.08 -14.06
C ILE A 291 -0.45 -19.88 -14.05
N LEU A 292 -1.74 -20.17 -14.24
CA LEU A 292 -2.79 -19.16 -14.33
C LEU A 292 -3.35 -18.75 -12.96
N GLY A 293 -3.63 -17.45 -12.84
CA GLY A 293 -4.42 -16.90 -11.72
C GLY A 293 -5.92 -17.00 -11.99
N ILE A 294 -6.72 -16.56 -11.03
CA ILE A 294 -8.19 -16.49 -11.10
C ILE A 294 -8.65 -15.65 -12.29
N SER A 295 -8.00 -14.51 -12.52
CA SER A 295 -8.44 -13.53 -13.51
C SER A 295 -7.95 -13.82 -14.94
N GLY A 296 -7.10 -14.83 -15.15
CA GLY A 296 -6.49 -15.14 -16.46
C GLY A 296 -5.57 -14.04 -17.04
N ARG A 297 -5.08 -13.09 -16.23
CA ARG A 297 -4.21 -12.00 -16.72
C ARG A 297 -2.82 -12.55 -17.06
N THR A 298 -2.34 -12.30 -18.28
CA THR A 298 -1.07 -12.84 -18.80
C THR A 298 0.01 -11.80 -19.09
N ARG A 299 -0.30 -10.49 -19.02
CA ARG A 299 0.66 -9.41 -19.36
C ARG A 299 0.85 -8.42 -18.23
N ILE A 300 2.04 -7.82 -18.15
CA ILE A 300 2.34 -6.69 -17.28
C ILE A 300 2.30 -5.40 -18.11
N LYS A 301 1.35 -4.51 -17.83
CA LYS A 301 1.14 -3.29 -18.62
C LYS A 301 2.10 -2.15 -18.25
N GLN A 302 2.47 -2.03 -16.97
CA GLN A 302 3.29 -0.92 -16.50
C GLN A 302 4.77 -1.23 -16.66
N LYS A 303 5.48 -0.34 -17.36
CA LYS A 303 6.94 -0.35 -17.43
C LYS A 303 7.55 0.47 -16.29
N TYR A 304 8.72 0.05 -15.86
CA TYR A 304 9.55 0.81 -14.95
C TYR A 304 10.17 2.00 -15.67
N SER A 305 10.29 3.11 -14.96
CA SER A 305 11.03 4.29 -15.40
C SER A 305 11.97 4.64 -14.25
N CYS A 306 13.27 4.65 -14.54
CA CYS A 306 14.28 4.95 -13.54
C CYS A 306 14.08 6.37 -13.00
N ARG A 307 14.04 6.49 -11.68
CA ARG A 307 13.97 7.78 -10.98
C ARG A 307 15.20 8.03 -10.10
N GLY A 308 16.29 7.28 -10.34
CA GLY A 308 17.51 7.38 -9.57
C GLY A 308 17.38 6.91 -8.11
N ASN A 309 18.25 7.49 -7.27
CA ASN A 309 18.31 7.24 -5.84
C ASN A 309 17.01 7.67 -5.14
N ILE A 310 16.82 7.18 -3.92
CA ILE A 310 15.69 7.56 -3.07
C ILE A 310 16.19 8.37 -1.89
N ASP A 311 15.34 9.27 -1.40
CA ASP A 311 15.61 9.99 -0.16
C ASP A 311 15.65 9.02 1.03
N ALA A 312 16.30 9.46 2.11
CA ALA A 312 16.30 8.73 3.37
C ALA A 312 14.84 8.42 3.77
N PRO A 313 14.47 7.16 4.03
CA PRO A 313 13.12 6.81 4.41
C PRO A 313 12.82 7.28 5.83
N TRP A 314 11.55 7.40 6.15
CA TRP A 314 11.08 7.67 7.50
C TRP A 314 9.71 7.01 7.66
N PHE A 315 9.52 6.32 8.77
CA PHE A 315 8.38 5.45 9.01
C PHE A 315 7.59 5.94 10.23
N PRO A 316 6.35 5.43 10.45
CA PRO A 316 5.57 5.79 11.62
C PRO A 316 6.40 5.66 12.91
N PRO A 317 6.50 6.70 13.76
CA PRO A 317 7.33 6.69 14.97
C PRO A 317 7.04 5.51 15.89
N LYS A 318 5.77 5.10 16.00
CA LYS A 318 5.33 3.93 16.78
C LYS A 318 5.96 2.60 16.35
N TRP A 319 6.64 2.54 15.21
CA TRP A 319 7.40 1.36 14.80
C TRP A 319 8.79 1.29 15.44
N ASN A 320 9.28 2.38 16.04
CA ASN A 320 10.55 2.45 16.76
C ASN A 320 11.77 1.98 15.93
N ILE A 321 11.80 2.33 14.64
CA ILE A 321 12.90 1.99 13.72
C ILE A 321 13.68 3.19 13.17
N ASN A 322 13.17 4.43 13.34
CA ASN A 322 13.78 5.62 12.71
C ASN A 322 15.20 5.90 13.23
N GLU A 323 15.47 5.71 14.53
CA GLU A 323 16.83 5.88 15.08
C GLU A 323 17.86 4.96 14.44
N LYS A 324 17.47 3.70 14.15
CA LYS A 324 18.36 2.72 13.49
C LYS A 324 18.66 3.11 12.05
N ILE A 325 17.69 3.74 11.38
CA ILE A 325 17.84 4.25 10.02
C ILE A 325 18.89 5.36 10.02
N ASP A 326 18.74 6.34 10.91
CA ASP A 326 19.66 7.48 11.01
C ASP A 326 21.10 7.01 11.29
N GLN A 327 21.29 6.07 12.23
CA GLN A 327 22.59 5.48 12.52
C GLN A 327 23.22 4.79 11.30
N THR A 328 22.42 4.05 10.53
CA THR A 328 22.89 3.35 9.33
C THR A 328 23.27 4.34 8.23
N LEU A 329 22.47 5.39 8.03
CA LEU A 329 22.68 6.38 6.96
C LEU A 329 23.81 7.37 7.26
N ILE A 330 24.13 7.63 8.53
CA ILE A 330 25.31 8.43 8.93
C ILE A 330 26.63 7.68 8.65
N THR A 331 26.58 6.35 8.64
CA THR A 331 27.76 5.47 8.50
C THR A 331 28.08 5.13 7.03
N LEU A 332 27.21 5.55 6.10
CA LEU A 332 27.32 5.36 4.64
C LEU A 332 27.81 6.63 3.96
#